data_AF-A0A524FFU5-F1
#
_entry.id   AF-A0A524FFU5-F1
#
_cell.length_a   1.000
_cell.length_b   1.000
_cell.length_c   1.000
_cell.angle_alpha   90.00
_cell.angle_beta   90.00
_cell.angle_gamma   90.00
#
_symmetry.space_group_name_H-M   'P 1'
#
loop_
_entity.id
_entity.type
_entity.pdbx_description
1 polymer ?
#
loop_
_entity_poly.entity_id
_entity_poly.type
_entity_poly.pdbx_seq_one_letter_code
_entity_poly.pdbx_strand_id
1 'polypeptide(L)'
;MAKKKAPAKKAAPKKAPAKKGEGYIAKAPIRRLMKKEGADLVAAEALDKLIDFLEKSAANATKEAIKICNADKRKRVTAGDIRSATR
;
A
#
# COMPACT_ATOMS: atom_id res chain seq x y z
N MET A 1 -2.23 -37.72 -48.57
CA MET A 1 -3.47 -37.27 -47.90
C MET A 1 -3.11 -36.48 -46.65
N ALA A 2 -3.38 -35.17 -46.69
CA ALA A 2 -3.11 -34.23 -45.61
C ALA A 2 -4.09 -34.42 -44.44
N LYS A 3 -3.59 -34.46 -43.20
CA LYS A 3 -4.40 -34.19 -42.00
C LYS A 3 -3.94 -32.89 -41.36
N LYS A 4 -4.91 -31.98 -41.23
CA LYS A 4 -4.83 -30.59 -40.79
C LYS A 4 -4.51 -30.46 -39.28
N LYS A 5 -3.53 -29.61 -38.99
CA LYS A 5 -3.54 -28.43 -38.07
C LYS A 5 -4.31 -28.53 -36.75
N ALA A 6 -3.57 -28.40 -35.64
CA ALA A 6 -4.04 -27.72 -34.43
C ALA A 6 -3.04 -26.57 -34.11
N PRO A 7 -3.46 -25.30 -34.07
CA PRO A 7 -2.58 -24.20 -33.73
C PRO A 7 -2.31 -24.18 -32.22
N ALA A 8 -1.03 -24.19 -31.84
CA ALA A 8 -0.60 -23.96 -30.48
C ALA A 8 -1.22 -22.65 -29.94
N LYS A 9 -1.93 -22.75 -28.82
CA LYS A 9 -2.47 -21.60 -28.08
C LYS A 9 -1.32 -20.64 -27.78
N LYS A 10 -1.33 -19.47 -28.42
CA LYS A 10 -0.47 -18.33 -28.07
C LYS A 10 -0.72 -18.01 -26.60
N ALA A 11 0.31 -18.18 -25.77
CA ALA A 11 0.31 -17.68 -24.41
C ALA A 11 0.06 -16.17 -24.47
N ALA A 12 -0.95 -15.71 -23.72
CA ALA A 12 -1.25 -14.28 -23.60
C ALA A 12 0.01 -13.53 -23.16
N PRO A 13 0.31 -12.35 -23.75
CA PRO A 13 1.44 -11.55 -23.31
C PRO A 13 1.23 -11.18 -21.84
N LYS A 14 2.17 -11.59 -20.98
CA LYS A 14 2.24 -11.16 -19.59
C LYS A 14 2.22 -9.63 -19.58
N LYS A 15 1.11 -9.04 -19.12
CA LYS A 15 1.00 -7.58 -18.91
C LYS A 15 2.21 -7.13 -18.10
N ALA A 16 2.96 -6.17 -18.64
CA ALA A 16 4.09 -5.54 -17.97
C ALA A 16 3.69 -5.06 -16.56
N PRO A 17 4.56 -5.18 -15.55
CA PRO A 17 4.25 -4.70 -14.21
C PRO A 17 3.97 -3.20 -14.29
N ALA A 18 2.77 -2.80 -13.89
CA ALA A 18 2.39 -1.40 -13.78
C ALA A 18 3.44 -0.67 -12.94
N LYS A 19 3.92 0.47 -13.45
CA LYS A 19 4.91 1.34 -12.81
C LYS A 19 4.62 1.43 -11.31
N LYS A 20 5.61 1.02 -10.49
CA LYS A 20 5.59 1.23 -9.03
C LYS A 20 5.38 2.72 -8.79
N GLY A 21 4.18 3.12 -8.39
CA GLY A 21 3.97 4.45 -7.84
C GLY A 21 4.84 4.60 -6.61
N GLU A 22 5.45 5.77 -6.44
CA GLU A 22 6.39 6.14 -5.37
C GLU A 22 5.78 6.15 -3.94
N GLY A 23 4.61 5.54 -3.75
CA GLY A 23 3.96 5.44 -2.44
C GLY A 23 4.52 4.29 -1.59
N TYR A 24 4.64 4.53 -0.28
CA TYR A 24 4.95 3.51 0.72
C TYR A 24 3.79 2.52 0.89
N ILE A 25 2.55 2.94 0.55
CA ILE A 25 1.34 2.12 0.66
C ILE A 25 0.86 1.69 -0.73
N ALA A 26 0.63 0.38 -0.89
CA ALA A 26 0.08 -0.16 -2.13
C ALA A 26 -1.43 0.13 -2.27
N LYS A 27 -1.84 0.49 -3.50
CA LYS A 27 -3.24 0.81 -3.82
C LYS A 27 -4.21 -0.37 -3.63
N ALA A 28 -3.79 -1.59 -3.99
CA ALA A 28 -4.67 -2.75 -3.98
C ALA A 28 -5.15 -3.17 -2.56
N PRO A 29 -4.29 -3.24 -1.52
CA PRO A 29 -4.73 -3.48 -0.14
C PRO A 29 -5.74 -2.44 0.37
N ILE A 30 -5.49 -1.15 0.13
CA ILE A 30 -6.41 -0.08 0.54
C ILE A 30 -7.76 -0.22 -0.15
N ARG A 31 -7.76 -0.51 -1.47
CA ARG A 31 -9.01 -0.74 -2.20
C ARG A 31 -9.80 -1.95 -1.67
N ARG A 32 -9.11 -3.02 -1.27
CA ARG A 32 -9.73 -4.19 -0.64
C ARG A 32 -10.33 -3.85 0.72
N LEU A 33 -9.66 -3.01 1.51
CA LEU A 33 -10.16 -2.51 2.77
C LEU A 33 -11.43 -1.67 2.55
N MET A 34 -11.39 -0.69 1.64
CA MET A 34 -12.56 0.14 1.32
C MET A 34 -13.76 -0.69 0.87
N LYS A 35 -13.55 -1.71 0.04
CA LYS A 35 -14.64 -2.61 -0.37
C LYS A 35 -15.19 -3.43 0.79
N LYS A 36 -14.35 -3.87 1.73
CA LYS A 36 -14.78 -4.60 2.92
C LYS A 36 -15.64 -3.73 3.84
N GLU A 37 -15.35 -2.43 3.90
CA GLU A 37 -16.15 -1.43 4.63
C GLU A 37 -17.43 -1.00 3.87
N GLY A 38 -17.69 -1.55 2.68
CA GLY A 38 -18.91 -1.31 1.91
C GLY A 38 -18.78 -0.34 0.73
N ALA A 39 -17.57 0.13 0.39
CA ALA A 39 -17.36 0.97 -0.79
C ALA A 39 -17.22 0.10 -2.06
N ASP A 40 -18.33 -0.15 -2.75
CA ASP A 40 -18.35 -0.94 -3.99
C ASP A 40 -17.65 -0.24 -5.17
N LEU A 41 -17.82 1.09 -5.27
CA LEU A 41 -17.22 1.92 -6.29
C LEU A 41 -16.27 2.93 -5.64
N VAL A 42 -14.98 2.74 -5.89
CA VAL A 42 -13.91 3.62 -5.38
C VAL A 42 -13.21 4.26 -6.56
N ALA A 43 -13.28 5.59 -6.64
CA ALA A 43 -12.53 6.39 -7.60
C ALA A 43 -11.02 6.35 -7.28
N ALA A 44 -10.19 6.41 -8.32
CA ALA A 44 -8.73 6.39 -8.16
C ALA A 44 -8.23 7.56 -7.31
N GLU A 45 -8.79 8.77 -7.52
CA GLU A 45 -8.41 9.97 -6.77
C GLU A 45 -8.74 9.88 -5.28
N ALA A 46 -9.87 9.25 -4.91
CA ALA A 46 -10.24 9.06 -3.51
C ALA A 46 -9.27 8.13 -2.80
N LEU A 47 -8.82 7.09 -3.51
CA LEU A 47 -7.83 6.15 -3.03
C LEU A 47 -6.47 6.82 -2.85
N ASP A 48 -6.06 7.65 -3.81
CA ASP A 48 -4.79 8.38 -3.73
C ASP A 48 -4.79 9.38 -2.57
N LYS A 49 -5.89 10.14 -2.38
CA LYS A 49 -6.07 11.03 -1.22
C LYS A 49 -6.01 10.28 0.12
N LEU A 50 -6.60 9.08 0.19
CA LEU A 50 -6.56 8.27 1.41
C LEU A 50 -5.13 7.77 1.70
N ILE A 51 -4.40 7.35 0.68
CA ILE A 51 -2.99 6.95 0.81
C ILE A 51 -2.17 8.14 1.31
N ASP A 52 -2.30 9.31 0.69
CA ASP A 52 -1.58 10.52 1.09
C ASP A 52 -1.83 10.89 2.56
N PHE A 53 -3.09 10.79 3.00
CA PHE A 53 -3.46 11.04 4.39
C PHE A 53 -2.79 10.05 5.35
N LEU A 54 -2.84 8.76 5.02
CA LEU A 54 -2.24 7.70 5.84
C LEU A 54 -0.73 7.83 5.90
N GLU A 55 -0.06 8.13 4.78
CA GLU A 55 1.39 8.31 4.73
C GLU A 55 1.83 9.52 5.55
N LYS A 56 1.11 10.65 5.45
CA LYS A 56 1.38 11.84 6.28
C LYS A 56 1.19 11.55 7.76
N SER A 57 0.10 10.88 8.12
CA SER A 57 -0.20 10.51 9.51
C SER A 57 0.85 9.56 10.08
N ALA A 58 1.21 8.51 9.32
CA ALA A 58 2.25 7.55 9.70
C ALA A 58 3.63 8.22 9.83
N ALA A 59 3.99 9.12 8.92
CA ALA A 59 5.24 9.87 8.97
C ALA A 59 5.32 10.77 10.22
N ASN A 60 4.24 11.47 10.55
CA ASN A 60 4.19 12.31 11.74
C ASN A 60 4.27 11.48 13.03
N ALA A 61 3.48 10.41 13.13
CA ALA A 61 3.52 9.49 14.27
C ALA A 61 4.92 8.88 14.46
N THR A 62 5.59 8.51 13.37
CA THR A 62 6.94 7.94 13.43
C THR A 62 7.96 8.99 13.89
N LYS A 63 7.87 10.23 13.41
CA LYS A 63 8.76 11.33 13.85
C LYS A 63 8.61 11.61 15.35
N GLU A 64 7.38 11.69 15.84
CA GLU A 64 7.13 11.89 17.28
C GLU A 64 7.62 10.69 18.11
N ALA A 65 7.36 9.46 17.65
CA ALA A 65 7.86 8.26 18.33
C ALA A 65 9.39 8.19 18.37
N ILE A 66 10.08 8.64 17.32
CA ILE A 66 11.54 8.75 17.30
C ILE A 66 12.02 9.77 18.34
N LYS A 67 11.36 10.92 18.49
CA LYS A 67 11.71 11.92 19.51
C LYS A 67 11.59 11.33 20.91
N ILE A 68 10.50 10.61 21.20
CA ILE A 68 10.28 9.95 22.49
C ILE A 68 11.35 8.88 22.74
N CYS A 69 11.61 8.03 21.74
CA CYS A 69 12.63 6.99 21.83
C CYS A 69 14.03 7.58 22.10
N ASN A 70 14.36 8.69 21.44
CA ASN A 70 15.63 9.40 21.63
C ASN A 70 15.73 10.08 23.00
N ALA A 71 14.62 10.64 23.51
CA ALA A 71 14.55 11.21 24.86
C ALA A 71 14.85 10.16 25.93
N ASP A 72 14.37 8.93 25.72
CA ASP A 72 14.66 7.77 26.57
C ASP A 72 16.02 7.11 26.30
N LYS A 73 16.86 7.69 25.42
CA LYS A 73 18.17 7.16 25.00
C LYS A 73 18.11 5.74 24.41
N ARG A 74 16.94 5.30 23.96
CA ARG A 74 16.73 4.00 23.33
C ARG A 74 17.00 4.12 21.83
N LYS A 75 17.58 3.08 21.24
CA LYS A 75 17.85 3.01 19.78
C LYS A 75 16.70 2.36 18.99
N ARG A 76 15.77 1.71 19.68
CA ARG A 76 14.67 0.96 19.06
C ARG A 76 13.33 1.58 19.44
N VAL A 77 12.60 2.05 18.43
CA VAL A 77 11.20 2.48 18.57
C VAL A 77 10.35 1.26 18.94
N THR A 78 9.56 1.40 19.99
CA THR A 78 8.69 0.35 20.55
C THR A 78 7.22 0.70 20.37
N ALA A 79 6.34 -0.27 20.64
CA ALA A 79 4.90 -0.02 20.65
C ALA A 79 4.48 1.07 21.65
N GLY A 80 5.23 1.23 22.75
CA GLY A 80 5.00 2.30 23.72
C GLY A 80 5.23 3.69 23.12
N ASP A 81 6.31 3.85 22.35
CA ASP A 81 6.65 5.12 21.70
C ASP A 81 5.60 5.50 20.65
N ILE A 82 5.18 4.53 19.84
CA ILE A 82 4.13 4.74 18.84
C ILE A 82 2.81 5.10 19.53
N ARG A 83 2.41 4.38 20.59
CA ARG A 83 1.19 4.68 21.33
C ARG A 83 1.22 6.08 21.95
N SER A 84 2.36 6.51 22.49
CA SER A 84 2.53 7.86 23.03
C SER A 84 2.54 8.94 21.95
N ALA A 85 3.01 8.61 20.74
CA ALA A 85 3.04 9.52 19.60
C ALA A 85 1.69 9.69 18.88
N THR A 86 0.79 8.71 18.98
CA THR A 86 -0.51 8.71 18.28
C THR A 86 -1.71 9.03 19.16
N ARG A 87 -1.51 9.22 20.48
CA ARG A 87 -2.57 9.51 21.45
C ARG A 87 -2.75 11.02 21.60
#